data_AF-A0ABD7JUC9-F1
#
_entry.id   AF-A0ABD7JUC9-F1
#
_cell.length_a   1.000
_cell.length_b   1.000
_cell.length_c   1.000
_cell.angle_alpha   90.00
_cell.angle_beta   90.00
_cell.angle_gamma   90.00
#
_symmetry.space_group_name_H-M   'P 1'
#
loop_
_entity.id
_entity.type
_entity.pdbx_description
1 polymer ?
#
loop_
_entity_poly.entity_id
_entity_poly.type
_entity_poly.pdbx_seq_one_letter_code
_entity_poly.pdbx_strand_id
1 'polypeptide(L)'
;MDAGIDPTTGDLSGKRISTLANAVYIRLITPLGSWWADTSLGSRLHELQRSKDLSRVGALAKQYAEDALKPLLDDGRAKAIAVTVEQPHNGRLELLVEVTDVTGDRQVFRHLVRVI
;
A
#
# COMPACT_ATOMS: atom_id res chain seq x y z
N MET A 1 -8.04 15.85 10.67
CA MET A 1 -9.13 14.95 10.23
C MET A 1 -9.29 15.18 8.75
N ASP A 2 -8.97 14.17 7.96
CA ASP A 2 -8.66 14.35 6.54
C ASP A 2 -9.79 13.75 5.70
N ALA A 3 -9.95 14.23 4.47
CA ALA A 3 -10.86 13.57 3.53
C ALA A 3 -10.26 12.21 3.16
N GLY A 4 -10.98 11.13 3.43
CA GLY A 4 -10.50 9.78 3.15
C GLY A 4 -10.48 9.50 1.65
N ILE A 5 -9.46 8.81 1.18
CA ILE A 5 -9.34 8.34 -0.19
C ILE A 5 -9.93 6.93 -0.28
N ASP A 6 -10.73 6.67 -1.31
CA ASP A 6 -11.14 5.32 -1.65
C ASP A 6 -9.94 4.58 -2.26
N PRO A 7 -9.42 3.50 -1.62
CA PRO A 7 -8.23 2.81 -2.10
C PRO A 7 -8.45 2.06 -3.42
N THR A 8 -9.71 1.88 -3.83
CA THR A 8 -10.09 1.18 -5.06
C THR A 8 -10.12 2.11 -6.25
N THR A 9 -10.65 3.33 -6.08
CA THR A 9 -10.80 4.29 -7.18
C THR A 9 -9.72 5.39 -7.18
N GLY A 10 -9.17 5.71 -6.00
CA GLY A 10 -8.29 6.85 -5.79
C GLY A 10 -9.01 8.19 -5.60
N ASP A 11 -10.35 8.19 -5.65
CA ASP A 11 -11.16 9.39 -5.42
C ASP A 11 -11.37 9.66 -3.93
N LEU A 12 -11.93 10.83 -3.62
CA LEU A 12 -12.38 11.11 -2.26
C LEU A 12 -13.60 10.24 -1.93
N SER A 13 -13.50 9.48 -0.84
CA SER A 13 -14.59 8.65 -0.30
C SER A 13 -15.78 9.46 0.25
N GLY A 14 -15.68 10.79 0.32
CA GLY A 14 -16.65 11.68 0.96
C GLY A 14 -16.70 11.57 2.50
N LYS A 15 -15.96 10.63 3.09
CA LYS A 15 -15.86 10.43 4.53
C LYS A 15 -14.64 11.14 5.09
N ARG A 16 -14.75 11.57 6.33
CA ARG A 16 -13.61 12.06 7.10
C ARG A 16 -12.99 10.93 7.87
N ILE A 17 -11.67 10.80 7.78
CA ILE A 17 -10.92 9.75 8.48
C ILE A 17 -9.87 10.39 9.40
N SER A 18 -9.63 9.74 10.53
CA SER A 18 -8.51 10.00 11.44
C SER A 18 -7.44 8.91 11.33
N THR A 19 -7.57 8.03 10.35
CA THR A 19 -6.79 6.80 10.23
C THR A 19 -5.62 6.93 9.26
N LEU A 20 -4.76 5.92 9.23
CA LEU A 20 -3.61 5.88 8.32
C LEU A 20 -3.97 5.52 6.87
N ALA A 21 -5.24 5.37 6.52
CA ALA A 21 -5.67 4.90 5.20
C ALA A 21 -5.08 5.73 4.05
N ASN A 22 -5.12 7.06 4.16
CA ASN A 22 -4.55 7.94 3.14
C ASN A 22 -3.03 7.76 3.03
N ALA A 23 -2.34 7.66 4.17
CA ALA A 23 -0.88 7.51 4.18
C ALA A 23 -0.46 6.17 3.56
N VAL A 24 -1.19 5.09 3.86
CA VAL A 24 -0.99 3.77 3.25
C VAL A 24 -1.23 3.83 1.74
N TYR A 25 -2.38 4.37 1.32
CA TYR A 25 -2.74 4.45 -0.10
C TYR A 25 -1.70 5.24 -0.92
N ILE A 26 -1.32 6.44 -0.45
CA ILE A 26 -0.36 7.31 -1.14
C ILE A 26 1.00 6.60 -1.27
N ARG A 27 1.49 5.97 -0.20
CA ARG A 27 2.77 5.24 -0.23
C ARG A 27 2.77 4.06 -1.20
N LEU A 28 1.64 3.37 -1.36
CA LEU A 28 1.54 2.24 -2.28
C LEU A 28 1.42 2.68 -3.75
N ILE A 29 0.63 3.71 -4.03
CA ILE A 29 0.34 4.13 -5.41
C ILE A 29 1.43 5.02 -6.03
N THR A 30 2.10 5.83 -5.21
CA THR A 30 3.13 6.75 -5.70
C THR A 30 4.39 5.98 -6.11
N PRO A 31 4.89 6.14 -7.34
CA PRO A 31 6.16 5.55 -7.74
C PRO A 31 7.32 6.07 -6.86
N LEU A 32 8.14 5.16 -6.34
CA LEU A 32 9.31 5.53 -5.54
C LEU A 32 10.21 6.50 -6.31
N GLY A 33 10.63 7.60 -5.67
CA GLY A 33 11.48 8.63 -6.28
C GLY A 33 10.74 9.68 -7.13
N SER A 34 9.43 9.52 -7.36
CA SER A 34 8.65 10.48 -8.18
C SER A 34 8.08 11.66 -7.40
N TRP A 35 7.99 11.55 -6.07
CA TRP A 35 7.42 12.61 -5.24
C TRP A 35 8.44 13.72 -4.98
N TRP A 36 8.10 14.94 -5.39
CA TRP A 36 9.04 16.08 -5.41
C TRP A 36 9.52 16.52 -4.03
N ALA A 37 8.71 16.35 -2.98
CA ALA A 37 9.05 16.80 -1.64
C ALA A 37 9.87 15.76 -0.84
N ASP A 38 9.78 14.49 -1.22
CA ASP A 38 10.45 13.37 -0.55
C ASP A 38 10.59 12.21 -1.53
N THR A 39 11.81 11.99 -2.03
CA THR A 39 12.11 10.94 -3.00
C THR A 39 12.09 9.53 -2.38
N SER A 40 12.11 9.42 -1.05
CA SER A 40 11.96 8.14 -0.36
C SER A 40 10.50 7.69 -0.26
N LEU A 41 9.55 8.57 -0.58
CA LEU A 41 8.14 8.26 -0.59
C LEU A 41 7.76 7.45 -1.84
N GLY A 42 6.98 6.39 -1.62
CA GLY A 42 6.36 5.60 -2.68
C GLY A 42 6.76 4.14 -2.65
N SER A 43 6.33 3.40 -3.67
CA SER A 43 6.59 1.99 -3.84
C SER A 43 7.13 1.66 -5.24
N ARG A 44 7.75 0.49 -5.33
CA ARG A 44 8.20 -0.12 -6.59
C ARG A 44 7.12 -1.02 -7.22
N LEU A 45 5.88 -0.98 -6.71
CA LEU A 45 4.78 -1.81 -7.23
C LEU A 45 4.46 -1.50 -8.70
N HIS A 46 4.68 -0.26 -9.15
CA HIS A 46 4.53 0.15 -10.54
C HIS A 46 5.47 -0.61 -11.50
N GLU A 47 6.63 -1.08 -11.04
CA GLU A 47 7.58 -1.88 -11.84
C GLU A 47 7.01 -3.28 -12.17
N LEU A 48 6.06 -3.77 -11.36
CA LEU A 48 5.47 -5.09 -11.53
C LEU A 48 4.40 -5.15 -12.62
N GLN A 49 3.92 -4.00 -13.11
CA GLN A 49 2.84 -3.91 -14.12
C GLN A 49 3.12 -4.65 -15.42
N ARG A 50 4.40 -4.89 -15.74
CA ARG A 50 4.85 -5.65 -16.94
C ARG A 50 5.54 -6.97 -16.58
N SER A 51 5.48 -7.36 -15.31
CA SER A 51 6.05 -8.62 -14.83
C SER A 51 5.06 -9.75 -15.03
N LYS A 52 5.58 -10.94 -15.37
CA LYS A 52 4.76 -12.15 -15.50
C LYS A 52 4.09 -12.53 -14.18
N ASP A 53 2.87 -13.03 -14.22
CA ASP A 53 2.09 -13.54 -13.07
C ASP A 53 2.71 -14.84 -12.50
N LEU A 54 3.86 -14.70 -11.84
CA LEU A 54 4.64 -15.77 -11.22
C LEU A 54 4.66 -15.60 -9.70
N SER A 55 4.78 -16.69 -8.94
CA SER A 55 4.82 -16.64 -7.47
C SER A 55 5.92 -15.74 -6.91
N ARG A 56 7.07 -15.65 -7.60
CA ARG A 56 8.16 -14.73 -7.23
C ARG A 56 7.75 -13.26 -7.30
N VAL A 57 6.82 -12.90 -8.20
CA VAL A 57 6.33 -11.53 -8.35
C VAL A 57 5.37 -11.19 -7.21
N GLY A 58 4.58 -12.16 -6.73
CA GLY A 58 3.81 -12.01 -5.49
C GLY A 58 4.71 -11.73 -4.28
N ALA A 59 5.83 -12.45 -4.15
CA ALA A 59 6.81 -12.20 -3.09
C ALA A 59 7.47 -10.82 -3.19
N LEU A 60 7.82 -10.37 -4.41
CA LEU A 60 8.35 -9.03 -4.65
C LEU A 60 7.31 -7.94 -4.32
N ALA A 61 6.04 -8.15 -4.69
CA ALA A 61 4.97 -7.20 -4.39
C ALA A 61 4.81 -7.03 -2.87
N LYS A 62 4.88 -8.13 -2.10
CA LYS A 62 4.87 -8.08 -0.64
C LYS A 62 6.04 -7.23 -0.11
N GLN A 63 7.26 -7.53 -0.54
CA GLN A 63 8.46 -6.82 -0.08
C GLN A 63 8.40 -5.33 -0.41
N TYR A 64 8.00 -4.98 -1.64
CA TYR A 64 7.88 -3.58 -2.06
C TYR A 64 6.82 -2.81 -1.28
N ALA A 65 5.72 -3.47 -0.90
CA ALA A 65 4.71 -2.86 -0.05
C ALA A 65 5.20 -2.69 1.40
N GLU A 66 5.88 -3.70 1.96
CA GLU A 66 6.47 -3.61 3.31
C GLU A 66 7.51 -2.48 3.39
N ASP A 67 8.40 -2.37 2.40
CA ASP A 67 9.41 -1.31 2.32
C ASP A 67 8.77 0.09 2.22
N ALA A 68 7.76 0.24 1.37
CA ALA A 68 7.05 1.53 1.18
C ALA A 68 6.33 2.00 2.45
N LEU A 69 5.86 1.05 3.27
CA LEU A 69 5.10 1.30 4.50
C LEU A 69 5.98 1.37 5.74
N LYS A 70 7.21 0.89 5.69
CA LYS A 70 8.16 0.88 6.81
C LYS A 70 8.30 2.22 7.53
N PRO A 71 8.33 3.39 6.85
CA PRO A 71 8.40 4.67 7.55
C PRO A 71 7.22 4.94 8.48
N LEU A 72 6.04 4.34 8.27
CA LEU A 72 4.92 4.47 9.21
C LEU A 72 5.21 3.79 10.56
N LEU A 73 6.03 2.74 10.56
CA LEU A 73 6.52 2.10 11.79
C LEU A 73 7.66 2.94 12.40
N ASP A 74 8.62 3.36 11.57
CA ASP A 74 9.80 4.11 12.03
C ASP A 74 9.43 5.47 12.64
N ASP A 75 8.44 6.17 12.07
CA ASP A 75 7.91 7.43 12.59
C ASP A 75 6.96 7.24 13.80
N GLY A 76 6.72 5.99 14.22
CA GLY A 76 5.84 5.64 15.34
C GLY A 76 4.35 5.90 15.07
N ARG A 77 3.94 6.05 13.81
CA ARG A 77 2.54 6.28 13.41
C ARG A 77 1.71 4.99 13.44
N ALA A 78 2.34 3.86 13.13
CA ALA A 78 1.79 2.52 13.24
C ALA A 78 2.59 1.71 14.26
N LYS A 79 1.90 0.83 15.00
CA LYS A 79 2.53 -0.15 15.89
C LYS A 79 2.88 -1.45 15.16
N ALA A 80 2.07 -1.83 14.19
CA ALA A 80 2.28 -3.05 13.41
C ALA A 80 1.71 -2.89 12.01
N ILE A 81 2.39 -3.49 11.03
CA ILE A 81 1.93 -3.60 9.65
C ILE A 81 2.17 -5.04 9.20
N ALA A 82 1.15 -5.67 8.61
CA ALA A 82 1.25 -6.99 7.99
C ALA A 82 0.75 -6.91 6.55
N VAL A 83 1.55 -7.43 5.61
CA VAL A 83 1.17 -7.51 4.19
C VAL A 83 1.02 -8.96 3.78
N THR A 84 -0.16 -9.29 3.28
CA THR A 84 -0.47 -10.58 2.64
C THR A 84 -0.75 -10.35 1.17
N VAL A 85 -0.33 -11.30 0.32
CA VAL A 85 -0.57 -11.25 -1.12
C VAL A 85 -1.40 -12.45 -1.51
N GLU A 86 -2.56 -12.20 -2.10
CA GLU A 86 -3.34 -13.19 -2.81
C GLU A 86 -3.04 -13.09 -4.31
N GLN A 87 -2.72 -14.22 -4.92
CA GLN A 87 -2.34 -14.30 -6.33
C GLN A 87 -3.26 -15.31 -7.04
N PRO A 88 -4.44 -14.86 -7.49
CA PRO A 88 -5.40 -15.72 -8.19
C PRO A 88 -4.96 -16.11 -9.62
N HIS A 89 -3.80 -15.64 -10.08
CA HIS A 89 -3.26 -15.89 -11.42
C HIS A 89 -4.17 -15.40 -12.57
N ASN A 90 -4.77 -14.23 -12.39
CA ASN A 90 -5.69 -13.60 -13.34
C ASN A 90 -5.18 -12.25 -13.88
N GLY A 91 -3.87 -12.03 -13.85
CA GLY A 91 -3.24 -10.76 -14.27
C GLY A 91 -3.27 -9.70 -13.17
N ARG A 92 -3.54 -10.08 -11.92
CA ARG A 92 -3.58 -9.19 -10.76
C ARG A 92 -3.07 -9.88 -9.51
N LEU A 93 -2.46 -9.09 -8.64
CA LEU A 93 -2.15 -9.43 -7.25
C LEU A 93 -3.04 -8.60 -6.35
N GLU A 94 -3.59 -9.22 -5.32
CA GLU A 94 -4.34 -8.52 -4.28
C GLU A 94 -3.49 -8.45 -3.02
N LEU A 95 -3.13 -7.23 -2.62
CA LEU A 95 -2.40 -6.97 -1.39
C LEU A 95 -3.42 -6.66 -0.30
N LEU A 96 -3.42 -7.48 0.76
CA LEU A 96 -4.12 -7.22 2.01
C LEU A 96 -3.13 -6.62 3.00
N VAL A 97 -3.31 -5.34 3.29
CA VAL A 97 -2.44 -4.58 4.19
C VAL A 97 -3.20 -4.32 5.48
N GLU A 98 -2.72 -4.91 6.55
CA GLU A 98 -3.28 -4.75 7.88
C GLU A 98 -2.39 -3.82 8.69
N VAL A 99 -2.98 -2.75 9.22
CA VAL A 99 -2.26 -1.74 9.99
C VAL A 99 -2.90 -1.59 11.35
N THR A 100 -2.10 -1.69 12.39
CA THR A 100 -2.47 -1.31 13.75
C THR A 100 -1.85 0.04 14.04
N ASP A 101 -2.67 1.04 14.30
CA ASP A 101 -2.21 2.39 14.60
C ASP A 101 -1.74 2.54 16.06
N VAL A 102 -1.39 3.76 16.45
CA VAL A 102 -0.96 4.09 17.82
C VAL A 102 -2.05 3.90 18.87
N THR A 103 -3.33 4.03 18.52
CA THR A 103 -4.44 3.79 19.47
C THR A 103 -4.70 2.31 19.67
N GLY A 104 -4.19 1.47 18.75
CA GLY A 104 -4.37 0.01 18.76
C GLY A 104 -5.50 -0.44 17.85
N ASP A 105 -6.08 0.47 17.06
CA ASP A 105 -7.15 0.16 16.14
C ASP A 105 -6.56 -0.53 14.89
N ARG A 106 -7.05 -1.75 14.62
CA ARG A 106 -6.65 -2.53 13.45
C ARG A 106 -7.52 -2.18 12.25
N GLN A 107 -6.88 -1.87 11.14
CA GLN A 107 -7.53 -1.53 9.87
C GLN A 107 -6.96 -2.37 8.75
N VAL A 108 -7.81 -2.72 7.79
CA VAL A 108 -7.45 -3.59 6.68
C VAL A 108 -7.70 -2.85 5.38
N PHE A 109 -6.67 -2.77 4.55
CA PHE A 109 -6.67 -2.10 3.25
C PHE A 109 -6.41 -3.12 2.15
N ARG A 110 -7.15 -3.00 1.05
CA ARG A 110 -6.93 -3.81 -0.15
C ARG A 110 -6.31 -2.94 -1.22
N HIS A 111 -5.28 -3.45 -1.87
CA HIS A 111 -4.60 -2.78 -2.96
C HIS A 111 -4.36 -3.75 -4.12
N LEU A 112 -4.74 -3.35 -5.33
CA LEU A 112 -4.62 -4.19 -6.52
C LEU A 112 -3.38 -3.79 -7.32
N VAL A 113 -2.53 -4.78 -7.63
CA VAL A 113 -1.34 -4.61 -8.46
C VAL A 113 -1.54 -5.39 -9.75
N ARG A 114 -1.39 -4.73 -10.90
CA ARG A 114 -1.51 -5.39 -12.21
C ARG A 114 -0.22 -6.16 -12.53
N VAL A 115 -0.36 -7.30 -13.18
CA VAL A 115 0.72 -8.13 -13.76
C VAL A 115 0.27 -8.68 -15.11
N ILE A 116 1.16 -9.31 -15.89
CA ILE A 116 0.86 -9.86 -17.23
C ILE A 116 0.96 -11.38 -17.32
#